data_AF-A0A6N7S925-F1
#
_entry.id   AF-A0A6N7S925-F1
#
_cell.length_a   1.000
_cell.length_b   1.000
_cell.length_c   1.000
_cell.angle_alpha   90.00
_cell.angle_beta   90.00
_cell.angle_gamma   90.00
#
_symmetry.space_group_name_H-M   'P 1'
#
loop_
_entity.id
_entity.type
_entity.pdbx_description
1 polymer ?
#
loop_
_entity_poly.entity_id
_entity_poly.type
_entity_poly.pdbx_seq_one_letter_code
_entity_poly.pdbx_strand_id
1 'polypeptide(L)'
;MRKHKILYLILSLLLLLSGYLGYRRWHIQLVDSQEKPACLWLKTDSSPFLFLDLHRQFQSDASMKILETQFWTEKMIPIITAPSKITASYTSYQLPTESGETARFYVNEHPINNHCGLSFFSMQEGETLRETETAVWVQFDQSVSDPDSSNSSVQRVWQMRSSEVEITIEFADSLTDSILPAAEKTFAQLAS
;
A
#
# COMPACT_ATOMS: atom_id res chain seq x y z
N MET A 1 -35.30 12.11 -33.09
CA MET A 1 -35.08 11.04 -32.07
C MET A 1 -33.60 10.70 -31.81
N ARG A 2 -32.72 10.52 -32.81
CA ARG A 2 -31.30 10.14 -32.59
C ARG A 2 -30.46 11.18 -31.83
N LYS A 3 -30.70 12.48 -32.06
CA LYS A 3 -30.02 13.60 -31.36
C LYS A 3 -30.33 13.66 -29.86
N HIS A 4 -31.58 13.40 -29.47
CA HIS A 4 -31.97 13.35 -28.05
C HIS A 4 -31.32 12.17 -27.34
N LYS A 5 -31.22 11.00 -27.98
CA LYS A 5 -30.49 9.84 -27.43
C LYS A 5 -29.01 10.14 -27.16
N ILE A 6 -28.35 10.84 -28.07
CA ILE A 6 -26.95 11.28 -27.89
C ILE A 6 -26.85 12.28 -26.73
N LEU A 7 -27.75 13.25 -26.67
CA LEU A 7 -27.79 14.22 -25.56
C LEU A 7 -27.99 13.54 -24.20
N TYR A 8 -28.93 12.60 -24.10
CA TYR A 8 -29.15 11.83 -22.86
C TYR A 8 -27.92 11.01 -22.47
N LEU A 9 -27.23 10.40 -23.44
CA LEU A 9 -26.01 9.64 -23.19
C LEU A 9 -24.89 10.53 -22.65
N ILE A 10 -24.69 11.72 -23.25
CA ILE A 10 -23.71 12.70 -22.76
C ILE A 10 -24.08 13.17 -21.35
N LEU A 11 -25.35 13.46 -21.10
CA LEU A 11 -25.82 13.90 -19.78
C LEU A 11 -25.61 12.82 -18.71
N SER A 12 -25.91 11.56 -19.02
CA SER A 12 -25.65 10.43 -18.13
C SER A 12 -24.17 10.25 -17.85
N LEU A 13 -23.30 10.40 -18.86
CA LEU A 13 -21.85 10.31 -18.68
C LEU A 13 -21.33 11.43 -17.76
N LEU A 14 -21.83 12.66 -17.93
CA LEU A 14 -21.46 13.80 -17.09
C LEU A 14 -21.91 13.60 -15.63
N LEU A 15 -23.12 13.07 -15.41
CA LEU A 15 -23.62 12.75 -14.07
C LEU A 15 -22.78 11.66 -13.39
N LEU A 16 -22.41 10.61 -14.13
CA LEU A 16 -21.52 9.56 -13.62
C LEU A 16 -20.14 10.13 -13.27
N LEU A 17 -19.59 11.00 -14.14
CA LEU A 17 -18.30 11.64 -13.90
C LEU A 17 -18.34 12.56 -12.68
N SER A 18 -19.37 13.39 -12.54
CA SER A 18 -19.51 14.27 -11.37
C SER A 18 -19.70 13.48 -10.08
N GLY A 19 -20.50 12.40 -10.12
CA GLY A 19 -20.67 11.49 -8.99
C GLY A 19 -19.36 10.83 -8.59
N TYR A 20 -18.59 10.35 -9.57
CA TYR A 20 -17.27 9.76 -9.36
C TYR A 20 -16.27 10.76 -8.75
N LEU A 21 -16.18 11.98 -9.27
CA LEU A 21 -15.30 13.02 -8.74
C LEU A 21 -15.68 13.44 -7.31
N GLY A 22 -16.99 13.54 -7.02
CA GLY A 22 -17.50 13.83 -5.68
C GLY A 22 -17.14 12.71 -4.68
N TYR A 23 -17.35 11.46 -5.08
CA TYR A 23 -16.96 10.29 -4.30
C TYR A 23 -15.45 10.27 -3.99
N ARG A 24 -14.61 10.50 -5.00
CA ARG A 24 -13.15 10.59 -4.82
C ARG A 24 -12.74 11.67 -3.85
N ARG A 25 -13.31 12.87 -3.98
CA ARG A 25 -12.98 14.00 -3.09
C ARG A 25 -13.32 13.71 -1.63
N TRP A 26 -14.37 12.92 -1.37
CA TRP A 26 -14.77 12.58 0.00
C TRP A 26 -13.82 11.59 0.68
N HIS A 27 -13.31 10.61 -0.09
CA HIS A 27 -12.53 9.50 0.47
C HIS A 27 -11.01 9.62 0.26
N ILE A 28 -10.54 10.61 -0.48
CA ILE A 28 -9.11 10.89 -0.65
C ILE A 28 -8.77 12.12 0.18
N GLN A 29 -7.99 11.90 1.23
CA GLN A 29 -7.53 12.96 2.12
C GLN A 29 -6.09 13.32 1.76
N LEU A 30 -5.83 14.62 1.56
CA LEU A 30 -4.47 15.14 1.52
C LEU A 30 -3.97 15.24 2.96
N VAL A 31 -2.93 14.50 3.28
CA VAL A 31 -2.28 14.54 4.58
C VAL A 31 -1.08 15.49 4.43
N ASP A 32 -1.09 16.59 5.18
CA ASP A 32 -0.07 17.63 5.07
C ASP A 32 1.33 17.04 5.32
N SER A 33 2.22 17.12 4.33
CA SER A 33 3.57 16.55 4.37
C SER A 33 4.57 17.67 4.64
N GLN A 34 4.93 17.88 5.91
CA GLN A 34 5.96 18.85 6.29
C GLN A 34 7.39 18.41 5.91
N GLU A 35 7.63 17.11 5.67
CA GLU A 35 8.99 16.59 5.47
C GLU A 35 9.55 16.77 4.04
N LYS A 36 8.68 16.79 3.01
CA LYS A 36 9.09 17.01 1.62
C LYS A 36 8.07 17.88 0.88
N PRO A 37 8.33 19.18 0.66
CA PRO A 37 7.36 20.11 0.05
C PRO A 37 7.02 19.78 -1.42
N ALA A 38 7.80 18.93 -2.08
CA ALA A 38 7.56 18.48 -3.45
C ALA A 38 6.75 17.18 -3.55
N CYS A 39 6.39 16.56 -2.41
CA CYS A 39 5.68 15.28 -2.38
C CYS A 39 4.33 15.46 -1.72
N LEU A 40 3.29 14.90 -2.32
CA LEU A 40 1.94 14.87 -1.77
C LEU A 40 1.74 13.52 -1.08
N TRP A 41 1.29 13.56 0.16
CA TRP A 41 0.87 12.38 0.91
C TRP A 41 -0.65 12.30 0.89
N LEU A 42 -1.16 11.19 0.36
CA LEU A 42 -2.60 10.94 0.21
C LEU A 42 -2.97 9.74 1.06
N LYS A 43 -4.13 9.82 1.71
CA LYS A 43 -4.73 8.73 2.48
C LYS A 43 -6.09 8.38 1.88
N THR A 44 -6.35 7.09 1.75
CA THR A 44 -7.62 6.55 1.24
C THR A 44 -8.07 5.38 2.09
N ASP A 45 -9.39 5.31 2.32
CA ASP A 45 -10.04 4.15 2.91
C ASP A 45 -10.02 2.95 1.95
N SER A 46 -10.42 1.77 2.43
CA SER A 46 -10.52 0.51 1.69
C SER A 46 -11.50 0.53 0.51
N SER A 47 -11.20 1.25 -0.57
CA SER A 47 -12.01 1.25 -1.79
C SER A 47 -11.13 1.16 -3.04
N PRO A 48 -11.20 0.04 -3.79
CA PRO A 48 -10.39 -0.17 -4.99
C PRO A 48 -10.75 0.77 -6.13
N PHE A 49 -11.89 1.46 -6.06
CA PHE A 49 -12.35 2.41 -7.09
C PHE A 49 -11.78 3.82 -6.91
N LEU A 50 -11.19 4.12 -5.75
CA LEU A 50 -10.59 5.43 -5.47
C LEU A 50 -9.20 5.55 -6.10
N PHE A 51 -8.44 4.46 -6.07
CA PHE A 51 -7.18 4.30 -6.78
C PHE A 51 -7.01 2.82 -7.14
N LEU A 52 -6.90 2.53 -8.44
CA LEU A 52 -6.25 1.30 -8.87
C LEU A 52 -4.76 1.49 -8.69
N ASP A 53 -4.21 0.95 -7.60
CA ASP A 53 -2.77 0.83 -7.45
C ASP A 53 -2.27 -0.32 -8.32
N LEU A 54 -2.11 -0.05 -9.61
CA LEU A 54 -1.54 -0.99 -10.58
C LEU A 54 -0.05 -1.28 -10.31
N HIS A 55 0.58 -0.55 -9.38
CA HIS A 55 1.98 -0.73 -9.02
C HIS A 55 2.16 -1.66 -7.82
N ARG A 56 1.08 -2.04 -7.13
CA ARG A 56 1.12 -3.03 -6.04
C ARG A 56 1.74 -4.33 -6.52
N GLN A 57 2.87 -4.68 -5.93
CA GLN A 57 3.59 -5.92 -6.14
C GLN A 57 3.19 -6.98 -5.12
N PHE A 58 2.78 -6.59 -3.91
CA PHE A 58 2.36 -7.53 -2.88
C PHE A 58 1.12 -8.34 -3.30
N GLN A 59 1.27 -9.66 -3.30
CA GLN A 59 0.27 -10.63 -3.76
C GLN A 59 -0.70 -11.03 -2.63
N SER A 60 -1.48 -10.06 -2.14
CA SER A 60 -2.50 -10.30 -1.10
C SER A 60 -3.59 -11.27 -1.59
N ASP A 61 -4.07 -12.15 -0.72
CA ASP A 61 -5.19 -13.04 -1.02
C ASP A 61 -6.55 -12.51 -0.53
N ALA A 62 -7.63 -13.25 -0.82
CA ALA A 62 -9.01 -12.86 -0.50
C ALA A 62 -9.32 -12.78 1.00
N SER A 63 -8.53 -13.42 1.87
CA SER A 63 -8.67 -13.35 3.32
C SER A 63 -8.07 -12.06 3.90
N MET A 64 -7.19 -11.40 3.15
CA MET A 64 -6.50 -10.18 3.56
C MET A 64 -7.31 -8.94 3.19
N LYS A 65 -8.09 -8.43 4.14
CA LYS A 65 -8.92 -7.25 3.92
C LYS A 65 -8.08 -5.98 4.03
N ILE A 66 -8.00 -5.20 2.96
CA ILE A 66 -7.42 -3.85 3.00
C ILE A 66 -8.30 -2.98 3.90
N LEU A 67 -7.70 -2.24 4.85
CA LEU A 67 -8.38 -1.26 5.68
C LEU A 67 -8.14 0.16 5.18
N GLU A 68 -6.89 0.44 4.86
CA GLU A 68 -6.41 1.76 4.50
C GLU A 68 -5.23 1.62 3.55
N THR A 69 -5.10 2.57 2.63
CA THR A 69 -3.84 2.75 1.91
C THR A 69 -3.44 4.21 1.94
N GLN A 70 -2.17 4.43 2.23
CA GLN A 70 -1.52 5.73 2.12
C GLN A 70 -0.56 5.68 0.94
N PHE A 71 -0.48 6.78 0.19
CA PHE A 71 0.36 6.86 -0.99
C PHE A 71 1.13 8.17 -1.01
N TRP A 72 2.33 8.10 -1.55
CA TRP A 72 3.12 9.28 -1.90
C TRP A 72 3.13 9.46 -3.41
N THR A 73 2.98 10.70 -3.86
CA THR A 73 3.01 11.05 -5.28
C THR A 73 3.74 12.38 -5.47
N GLU A 74 4.49 12.50 -6.57
CA GLU A 74 5.20 13.74 -6.91
C GLU A 74 4.24 14.87 -7.29
N LYS A 75 3.14 14.54 -7.97
CA LYS A 75 2.12 15.52 -8.40
C LYS A 75 0.73 14.90 -8.38
N MET A 76 -0.29 15.73 -8.20
CA MET A 76 -1.70 15.38 -8.36
C MET A 76 -2.22 15.99 -9.66
N ILE A 77 -3.04 15.26 -10.41
CA ILE A 77 -3.76 15.81 -11.56
C ILE A 77 -5.03 16.48 -11.01
N PRO A 78 -5.12 17.82 -10.97
CA PRO A 78 -6.14 18.53 -10.18
C PRO A 78 -7.58 18.25 -10.62
N ILE A 79 -7.78 17.99 -11.92
CA ILE A 79 -9.11 17.85 -12.53
C ILE A 79 -9.74 16.49 -12.22
N ILE A 80 -8.92 15.44 -12.12
CA ILE A 80 -9.40 14.07 -11.94
C ILE A 80 -9.08 13.51 -10.56
N THR A 81 -8.46 14.30 -9.68
CA THR A 81 -8.00 13.89 -8.34
C THR A 81 -7.19 12.58 -8.35
N ALA A 82 -6.43 12.35 -9.42
CA ALA A 82 -5.59 11.18 -9.59
C ALA A 82 -4.12 11.52 -9.27
N PRO A 83 -3.34 10.57 -8.73
CA PRO A 83 -1.91 10.75 -8.61
C PRO A 83 -1.33 10.71 -10.02
N SER A 84 -0.38 11.59 -10.32
CA SER A 84 0.34 11.52 -11.60
C SER A 84 1.24 10.28 -11.68
N LYS A 85 1.80 9.88 -10.52
CA LYS A 85 2.66 8.71 -10.35
C LYS A 85 2.72 8.37 -8.86
N ILE A 86 2.25 7.18 -8.48
CA ILE A 86 2.45 6.66 -7.13
C ILE A 86 3.93 6.28 -7.00
N THR A 87 4.60 6.80 -5.99
CA THR A 87 6.03 6.57 -5.75
C THR A 87 6.30 5.78 -4.48
N ALA A 88 5.32 5.66 -3.60
CA ALA A 88 5.32 4.69 -2.50
C ALA A 88 3.88 4.43 -2.06
N SER A 89 3.65 3.26 -1.48
CA SER A 89 2.39 2.89 -0.84
C SER A 89 2.65 2.32 0.55
N TYR A 90 1.73 2.59 1.48
CA TYR A 90 1.69 1.97 2.80
C TYR A 90 0.26 1.48 3.02
N THR A 91 0.07 0.17 2.94
CA THR A 91 -1.24 -0.47 3.00
C THR A 91 -1.40 -1.18 4.34
N SER A 92 -2.47 -0.86 5.07
CA SER A 92 -2.89 -1.61 6.24
C SER A 92 -3.89 -2.69 5.83
N TYR A 93 -3.61 -3.91 6.25
CA TYR A 93 -4.46 -5.07 6.06
C TYR A 93 -4.98 -5.61 7.39
N GLN A 94 -6.07 -6.36 7.31
CA GLN A 94 -6.67 -7.10 8.41
C GLN A 94 -6.85 -8.56 8.00
N LEU A 95 -6.44 -9.47 8.88
CA LEU A 95 -6.62 -10.92 8.75
C LEU A 95 -7.29 -11.48 10.01
N PRO A 96 -8.14 -12.51 9.89
CA PRO A 96 -8.54 -13.31 11.04
C PRO A 96 -7.33 -14.08 11.61
N THR A 97 -7.24 -14.15 12.93
CA THR A 97 -6.31 -15.02 13.65
C THR A 97 -6.92 -16.40 13.86
N GLU A 98 -6.11 -17.39 14.25
CA GLU A 98 -6.61 -18.73 14.59
C GLU A 98 -7.61 -18.71 15.76
N SER A 99 -7.50 -17.72 16.66
CA SER A 99 -8.43 -17.50 17.76
C SER A 99 -9.79 -16.90 17.32
N GLY A 100 -9.94 -16.54 16.05
CA GLY A 100 -11.12 -15.86 15.51
C GLY A 100 -11.15 -14.35 15.77
N GLU A 101 -10.12 -13.81 16.42
CA GLU A 101 -9.89 -12.36 16.49
C GLU A 101 -9.40 -11.84 15.14
N THR A 102 -9.25 -10.52 15.01
CA THR A 102 -8.64 -9.94 13.82
C THR A 102 -7.37 -9.21 14.21
N ALA A 103 -6.31 -9.43 13.46
CA ALA A 103 -5.05 -8.71 13.64
C ALA A 103 -4.74 -7.90 12.38
N ARG A 104 -3.94 -6.85 12.58
CA ARG A 104 -3.48 -5.98 11.50
C ARG A 104 -2.05 -6.32 11.14
N PHE A 105 -1.75 -6.15 9.87
CA PHE A 105 -0.39 -6.08 9.36
C PHE A 105 -0.28 -4.94 8.34
N TYR A 106 0.94 -4.56 8.02
CA TYR A 106 1.23 -3.43 7.17
C TYR A 106 2.19 -3.86 6.06
N VAL A 107 1.97 -3.30 4.87
CA VAL A 107 2.83 -3.52 3.71
C VAL A 107 3.22 -2.16 3.16
N ASN A 108 4.52 -1.89 3.12
CA ASN A 108 5.11 -0.74 2.50
C ASN A 108 5.76 -1.16 1.18
N GLU A 109 5.48 -0.45 0.09
CA GLU A 109 6.03 -0.75 -1.23
C GLU A 109 6.58 0.53 -1.85
N HIS A 110 7.83 0.49 -2.33
CA HIS A 110 8.42 1.62 -3.04
C HIS A 110 9.49 1.18 -4.04
N PRO A 111 9.73 1.95 -5.12
CA PRO A 111 10.87 1.73 -5.97
C PRO A 111 12.17 2.03 -5.21
N ILE A 112 13.28 1.40 -5.59
CA ILE A 112 14.60 1.65 -4.97
C ILE A 112 15.02 3.11 -5.10
N ASN A 113 14.77 3.72 -6.25
CA ASN A 113 15.12 5.10 -6.54
C ASN A 113 13.96 6.07 -6.21
N ASN A 114 13.30 5.86 -5.07
CA ASN A 114 12.16 6.68 -4.69
C ASN A 114 12.59 8.10 -4.27
N HIS A 115 11.99 9.11 -4.91
CA HIS A 115 12.19 10.52 -4.60
C HIS A 115 11.14 11.02 -3.58
N CYS A 116 9.93 10.45 -3.63
CA CYS A 116 8.78 10.83 -2.81
C CYS A 116 8.27 9.65 -1.98
N GLY A 117 8.52 9.72 -0.67
CA GLY A 117 8.15 8.69 0.28
C GLY A 117 9.02 8.77 1.52
N LEU A 118 8.60 7.98 2.51
CA LEU A 118 9.32 7.75 3.74
C LEU A 118 10.76 7.29 3.42
N SER A 119 11.76 8.10 3.79
CA SER A 119 13.20 7.84 3.59
C SER A 119 13.76 6.74 4.52
N PHE A 120 12.92 5.82 4.99
CA PHE A 120 13.15 5.15 6.26
C PHE A 120 13.83 3.77 6.16
N PHE A 121 14.06 3.23 4.97
CA PHE A 121 14.42 1.81 4.88
C PHE A 121 15.63 1.61 3.97
N SER A 122 16.82 1.64 4.58
CA SER A 122 17.91 0.79 4.08
C SER A 122 17.54 -0.65 4.38
N MET A 123 18.01 -1.60 3.56
CA MET A 123 17.90 -3.01 3.94
C MET A 123 18.54 -3.19 5.31
N GLN A 124 17.76 -3.65 6.28
CA GLN A 124 18.27 -3.86 7.63
C GLN A 124 19.10 -5.14 7.66
N GLU A 125 20.12 -5.18 8.52
CA GLU A 125 20.79 -6.43 8.81
C GLU A 125 19.80 -7.38 9.48
N GLY A 126 19.61 -8.56 8.89
CA GLY A 126 18.63 -9.54 9.32
C GLY A 126 18.98 -10.93 8.83
N GLU A 127 18.18 -11.91 9.24
CA GLU A 127 18.28 -13.28 8.75
C GLU A 127 17.82 -13.34 7.29
N THR A 128 18.70 -13.81 6.40
CA THR A 128 18.30 -14.04 5.00
C THR A 128 17.47 -15.30 4.90
N LEU A 129 16.18 -15.15 4.60
CA LEU A 129 15.26 -16.26 4.40
C LEU A 129 15.40 -16.88 3.02
N ARG A 130 15.57 -16.03 1.99
CA ARG A 130 15.76 -16.43 0.59
C ARG A 130 16.62 -15.42 -0.16
N GLU A 131 17.38 -15.90 -1.13
CA GLU A 131 18.19 -15.08 -2.03
C GLU A 131 18.25 -15.73 -3.41
N THR A 132 18.11 -14.91 -4.45
CA THR A 132 18.32 -15.25 -5.86
C THR A 132 19.27 -14.22 -6.48
N GLU A 133 19.61 -14.40 -7.76
CA GLU A 133 20.42 -13.40 -8.49
C GLU A 133 19.72 -12.03 -8.60
N THR A 134 18.40 -11.98 -8.49
CA THR A 134 17.56 -10.81 -8.79
C THR A 134 16.79 -10.27 -7.59
N ALA A 135 16.63 -11.07 -6.52
CA ALA A 135 15.88 -10.67 -5.35
C ALA A 135 16.41 -11.31 -4.05
N VAL A 136 16.23 -10.61 -2.94
CA VAL A 136 16.59 -11.07 -1.60
C VAL A 136 15.42 -10.82 -0.64
N TRP A 137 15.25 -11.71 0.32
CA TRP A 137 14.25 -11.63 1.37
C TRP A 137 14.93 -11.84 2.71
N VAL A 138 14.88 -10.80 3.55
CA VAL A 138 15.41 -10.80 4.90
C VAL A 138 14.31 -10.67 5.95
N GLN A 139 14.58 -11.21 7.14
CA GLN A 139 13.74 -11.12 8.31
C GLN A 139 14.51 -10.47 9.46
N PHE A 140 13.86 -9.57 10.17
CA PHE A 140 14.35 -9.04 11.43
C PHE A 140 13.17 -8.67 12.32
N ASP A 141 13.45 -8.51 13.61
CA ASP A 141 12.45 -8.14 14.59
C ASP A 141 12.63 -6.66 14.96
N GLN A 142 11.53 -5.91 14.99
CA GLN A 142 11.50 -4.53 15.41
C GLN A 142 10.75 -4.40 16.73
N SER A 143 11.38 -3.72 17.69
CA SER A 143 10.71 -3.35 18.94
C SER A 143 9.79 -2.16 18.67
N VAL A 144 8.49 -2.35 18.89
CA VAL A 144 7.50 -1.28 18.85
C VAL A 144 7.16 -0.90 20.27
N SER A 145 7.64 0.28 20.67
CA SER A 145 7.22 0.94 21.89
C SER A 145 5.88 1.61 21.64
N ASP A 146 4.83 1.07 22.25
CA ASP A 146 3.56 1.78 22.36
C ASP A 146 3.74 2.96 23.33
N PRO A 147 3.58 4.22 22.91
CA PRO A 147 3.75 5.37 23.81
C PRO A 147 2.76 5.35 24.99
N ASP A 148 1.63 4.63 24.86
CA ASP A 148 0.58 4.54 25.88
C ASP A 148 0.65 3.24 26.71
N SER A 149 1.60 2.34 26.45
CA SER A 149 1.75 1.09 27.21
C SER A 149 3.20 0.77 27.59
N SER A 150 3.42 0.27 28.80
CA SER A 150 4.74 -0.22 29.23
C SER A 150 5.15 -1.56 28.58
N ASN A 151 4.31 -2.11 27.71
CA ASN A 151 4.57 -3.37 27.02
C ASN A 151 5.25 -3.08 25.68
N SER A 152 6.53 -3.42 25.57
CA SER A 152 7.19 -3.53 24.27
C SER A 152 6.57 -4.70 23.51
N SER A 153 5.95 -4.42 22.36
CA SER A 153 5.56 -5.47 21.43
C SER A 153 6.67 -5.64 20.40
N VAL A 154 7.01 -6.89 20.08
CA VAL A 154 7.96 -7.19 18.99
C VAL A 154 7.13 -7.44 17.74
N GLN A 155 7.38 -6.67 16.69
CA GLN A 155 6.85 -6.94 15.37
C GLN A 155 7.91 -7.64 14.54
N ARG A 156 7.48 -8.67 13.81
CA ARG A 156 8.30 -9.29 12.79
C ARG A 156 8.22 -8.45 11.53
N VAL A 157 9.38 -8.25 10.91
CA VAL A 157 9.50 -7.53 9.66
C VAL A 157 10.09 -8.46 8.61
N TRP A 158 9.41 -8.56 7.48
CA TRP A 158 9.93 -9.18 6.26
C TRP A 158 10.20 -8.10 5.23
N GLN A 159 11.45 -8.00 4.80
CA GLN A 159 11.86 -7.06 3.76
C GLN A 159 12.30 -7.85 2.55
N MET A 160 11.63 -7.62 1.42
CA MET A 160 11.94 -8.21 0.12
C MET A 160 12.40 -7.11 -0.81
N ARG A 161 13.46 -7.39 -1.58
CA ARG A 161 14.06 -6.40 -2.45
C ARG A 161 14.49 -7.02 -3.77
N SER A 162 14.19 -6.34 -4.87
CA SER A 162 14.77 -6.57 -6.19
C SER A 162 15.61 -5.38 -6.64
N SER A 163 16.06 -5.38 -7.90
CA SER A 163 16.73 -4.22 -8.49
C SER A 163 15.82 -2.99 -8.64
N GLU A 164 14.50 -3.18 -8.64
CA GLU A 164 13.54 -2.12 -8.95
C GLU A 164 12.71 -1.69 -7.75
N VAL A 165 12.33 -2.64 -6.89
CA VAL A 165 11.33 -2.44 -5.82
C VAL A 165 11.82 -3.01 -4.50
N GLU A 166 11.45 -2.34 -3.42
CA GLU A 166 11.53 -2.85 -2.06
C GLU A 166 10.12 -2.93 -1.47
N ILE A 167 9.86 -4.03 -0.77
CA ILE A 167 8.60 -4.32 -0.08
C ILE A 167 8.92 -4.69 1.36
N THR A 168 8.32 -3.98 2.31
CA THR A 168 8.46 -4.26 3.74
C THR A 168 7.10 -4.68 4.29
N ILE A 169 7.03 -5.82 4.97
CA ILE A 169 5.83 -6.37 5.57
C ILE A 169 6.05 -6.40 7.08
N GLU A 170 5.24 -5.65 7.83
CA GLU A 170 5.32 -5.52 9.28
C GLU A 170 4.11 -6.19 9.92
N PHE A 171 4.33 -7.17 10.78
CA PHE A 171 3.24 -7.99 11.34
C PHE A 171 3.59 -8.55 12.72
N ALA A 172 2.55 -8.92 13.47
CA ALA A 172 2.74 -9.69 14.71
C ALA A 172 3.19 -11.12 14.37
N ASP A 173 4.13 -11.68 15.14
CA ASP A 173 4.67 -13.04 14.94
C ASP A 173 3.59 -14.11 14.75
N SER A 174 2.47 -13.99 15.47
CA SER A 174 1.30 -14.87 15.36
C SER A 174 0.63 -14.91 13.97
N LEU A 175 0.98 -13.99 13.07
CA LEU A 175 0.47 -13.93 11.69
C LEU A 175 1.42 -14.55 10.66
N THR A 176 2.57 -15.06 11.09
CA THR A 176 3.59 -15.62 10.19
C THR A 176 3.00 -16.61 9.20
N ASP A 177 2.31 -17.64 9.70
CA ASP A 177 1.75 -18.70 8.84
C ASP A 177 0.63 -18.20 7.92
N SER A 178 -0.15 -17.21 8.37
CA SER A 178 -1.22 -16.60 7.56
C SER A 178 -0.69 -15.72 6.43
N ILE A 179 0.46 -15.06 6.62
CA ILE A 179 1.05 -14.12 5.66
C ILE A 179 2.03 -14.83 4.72
N LEU A 180 2.69 -15.89 5.18
CA LEU A 180 3.73 -16.62 4.44
C LEU A 180 3.34 -16.96 2.99
N PRO A 181 2.14 -17.48 2.69
CA PRO A 181 1.78 -17.82 1.30
C PRO A 181 1.73 -16.61 0.37
N ALA A 182 1.27 -15.45 0.85
CA ALA A 182 1.27 -14.21 0.06
C ALA A 182 2.68 -13.64 -0.10
N ALA A 183 3.49 -13.72 0.96
CA ALA A 183 4.89 -13.35 0.95
C ALA A 183 5.70 -14.17 -0.05
N GLU A 184 5.51 -15.49 -0.09
CA GLU A 184 6.17 -16.38 -1.06
C GLU A 184 5.81 -16.05 -2.51
N LYS A 185 4.52 -15.83 -2.80
CA LYS A 185 4.08 -15.43 -4.15
C LYS A 185 4.68 -14.09 -4.55
N THR A 186 4.72 -13.14 -3.62
CA THR A 186 5.32 -11.83 -3.83
C THR A 186 6.81 -11.96 -4.15
N PHE A 187 7.55 -12.73 -3.36
CA PHE A 187 8.97 -12.96 -3.60
C PHE A 187 9.22 -13.65 -4.94
N ALA A 188 8.43 -14.67 -5.29
CA ALA A 188 8.56 -15.37 -6.57
C ALA A 188 8.36 -14.43 -7.77
N GLN A 189 7.46 -13.45 -7.66
CA GLN A 189 7.26 -12.41 -8.69
C GLN A 189 8.43 -11.41 -8.74
N LEU A 190 9.02 -11.06 -7.61
CA LEU A 190 10.20 -10.18 -7.58
C LEU A 190 11.46 -10.87 -8.14
N ALA A 191 11.54 -12.19 -7.98
CA ALA A 191 12.66 -13.00 -8.41
C ALA A 191 12.59 -13.45 -9.88
N SER A 192 11.45 -13.26 -10.56
CA SER A 192 11.22 -13.66 -11.96
C SER A 192 11.67 -12.60 -12.95
#